data_AF-A0A6V7WIK1-F1
#
_entry.id   AF-A0A6V7WIK1-F1
#
_cell.length_a   1.000
_cell.length_b   1.000
_cell.length_c   1.000
_cell.angle_alpha   90.00
_cell.angle_beta   90.00
_cell.angle_gamma   90.00
#
_symmetry.space_group_name_H-M   'P 1'
#
loop_
_entity.id
_entity.type
_entity.pdbx_description
1 polymer ?
#
loop_
_entity_poly.entity_id
_entity_poly.type
_entity_poly.pdbx_seq_one_letter_code
_entity_poly.pdbx_strand_id
1 'polypeptide(L)'
;MFDQNLMVEAQKGELIISDSSPIYVRAMLEFFYTGDIKTLWESHVEGIFALAHKYEVEKLKYKCELFMASQLDSTNVLKCCNIISLYGAPTLEKRIKAAFE
;
A
#
# COMPACT_ATOMS: atom_id res chain seq x y z
N MET A 1 -1.21 -18.44 1.04
CA MET A 1 -1.01 -18.61 2.50
C MET A 1 -1.98 -19.65 3.06
N PHE A 2 -3.29 -19.42 3.01
CA PHE A 2 -4.27 -20.40 3.52
C PHE A 2 -4.57 -21.58 2.59
N ASP A 3 -4.24 -21.50 1.29
CA ASP A 3 -4.42 -22.61 0.34
C ASP A 3 -3.41 -23.76 0.52
N GLN A 4 -2.35 -23.56 1.31
CA GLN A 4 -1.34 -24.58 1.55
C GLN A 4 -1.61 -25.29 2.88
N ASN A 5 -2.31 -26.43 2.83
CA ASN A 5 -2.73 -27.22 4.01
C ASN A 5 -1.57 -27.66 4.94
N LEU A 6 -0.33 -27.64 4.47
CA LEU A 6 0.86 -27.98 5.26
C LEU A 6 1.39 -26.81 6.11
N MET A 7 0.90 -25.58 5.87
CA MET A 7 1.30 -24.40 6.64
C MET A 7 0.52 -24.27 7.94
N VAL A 8 1.19 -23.80 8.99
CA VAL A 8 0.59 -23.66 10.33
C VAL A 8 -0.56 -22.66 10.33
N GLU A 9 -0.49 -21.66 9.46
CA GLU A 9 -1.53 -20.66 9.25
C GLU A 9 -2.82 -21.30 8.72
N ALA A 10 -2.71 -22.22 7.75
CA ALA A 10 -3.84 -22.96 7.20
C ALA A 10 -4.46 -23.93 8.22
N GLN A 11 -3.62 -24.59 9.04
CA GLN A 11 -4.08 -25.55 10.04
C GLN A 11 -4.75 -24.89 11.24
N LYS A 12 -4.23 -23.74 11.70
CA LYS A 12 -4.78 -23.01 12.84
C LYS A 12 -5.91 -22.06 12.44
N GLY A 13 -5.96 -21.63 11.18
CA GLY A 13 -6.85 -20.56 10.75
C GLY A 13 -6.45 -19.19 11.28
N GLU A 14 -5.18 -19.03 11.70
CA GLU A 14 -4.65 -17.82 12.31
C GLU A 14 -3.42 -17.34 11.54
N LEU A 15 -3.27 -16.02 11.40
CA LEU A 15 -2.13 -15.41 10.72
C LEU A 15 -1.56 -14.28 11.59
N ILE A 16 -0.26 -14.38 11.89
CA ILE A 16 0.46 -13.42 12.73
C ILE A 16 1.27 -12.50 11.83
N ILE A 17 1.00 -11.19 11.88
CA ILE A 17 1.76 -10.15 11.16
C ILE A 17 2.58 -9.37 12.18
N SER A 18 3.88 -9.64 12.25
CA SER A 18 4.79 -9.03 13.24
C SER A 18 5.59 -7.83 12.70
N ASP A 19 5.69 -7.70 11.39
CA ASP A 19 6.56 -6.71 10.71
C ASP A 19 5.78 -5.53 10.12
N SER A 20 4.57 -5.29 10.60
CA SER A 20 3.72 -4.20 10.11
C SER A 20 2.92 -3.56 11.24
N SER A 21 2.67 -2.25 11.12
CA SER A 21 1.85 -1.54 12.10
C SER A 21 0.39 -2.03 12.03
N PRO A 22 -0.29 -2.23 13.17
CA PRO A 22 -1.71 -2.59 13.22
C PRO A 22 -2.60 -1.61 12.44
N ILE A 23 -2.18 -0.34 12.37
CA ILE A 23 -2.88 0.73 11.64
C ILE A 23 -2.93 0.43 10.14
N TYR A 24 -1.84 -0.06 9.56
CA TYR A 24 -1.77 -0.38 8.13
C TYR A 24 -2.56 -1.64 7.80
N VAL A 25 -2.48 -2.65 8.68
CA VAL A 25 -3.27 -3.89 8.54
C VAL A 25 -4.76 -3.58 8.63
N ARG A 26 -5.18 -2.71 9.55
CA ARG A 26 -6.57 -2.27 9.66
C ARG A 26 -7.06 -1.57 8.39
N ALA A 27 -6.23 -0.70 7.80
CA ALA A 27 -6.56 -0.03 6.55
C ALA A 27 -6.73 -1.02 5.38
N MET A 28 -5.84 -2.02 5.30
CA MET A 28 -5.95 -3.09 4.30
C MET A 28 -7.22 -3.93 4.49
N LEU A 29 -7.58 -4.24 5.74
CA LEU A 29 -8.84 -4.94 6.04
C LEU A 29 -10.06 -4.08 5.67
N GLU A 30 -10.07 -2.79 6.03
CA GLU A 30 -11.14 -1.86 5.62
C GLU A 30 -11.32 -1.88 4.09
N PHE A 31 -10.22 -1.85 3.34
CA PHE A 31 -10.25 -1.97 1.89
C PHE A 31 -10.81 -3.30 1.41
N PHE A 32 -10.41 -4.44 2.01
CA PHE A 32 -10.93 -5.75 1.60
C PHE A 32 -12.44 -5.87 1.80
N TYR A 33 -12.98 -5.31 2.87
CA TYR A 33 -14.39 -5.44 3.20
C TYR A 33 -15.28 -4.35 2.57
N THR A 34 -14.74 -3.16 2.30
CA THR A 34 -15.54 -2.02 1.82
C THR A 34 -15.16 -1.56 0.41
N GLY A 35 -14.02 -2.00 -0.12
CA GLY A 35 -13.46 -1.53 -1.37
C GLY A 35 -12.81 -0.14 -1.27
N ASP A 36 -12.78 0.48 -0.09
CA ASP A 36 -12.22 1.81 0.11
C ASP A 36 -11.52 1.95 1.47
N ILE A 37 -10.76 3.03 1.64
CA ILE A 37 -10.16 3.42 2.92
C ILE A 37 -10.56 4.87 3.11
N LYS A 38 -11.23 5.25 4.19
CA LYS A 38 -11.71 6.65 4.31
C LYS A 38 -10.88 7.52 5.25
N THR A 39 -10.27 6.90 6.26
CA THR A 39 -9.75 7.63 7.42
C THR A 39 -8.23 7.65 7.53
N LEU A 40 -7.50 6.89 6.70
CA LEU A 40 -6.07 6.60 6.92
C LEU A 40 -5.12 7.15 5.86
N TRP A 41 -5.61 7.82 4.82
CA TRP A 41 -4.77 8.19 3.68
C TRP A 41 -3.69 9.23 3.98
N GLU A 42 -4.02 10.34 4.64
CA GLU A 42 -3.16 11.54 4.64
C GLU A 42 -1.79 11.33 5.31
N SER A 43 -1.71 10.53 6.38
CA SER A 43 -0.46 10.36 7.13
C SER A 43 0.18 8.98 6.97
N HIS A 44 -0.49 8.03 6.33
CA HIS A 44 -0.07 6.62 6.32
C HIS A 44 -0.07 5.95 4.94
N VAL A 45 -0.36 6.68 3.86
CA VAL A 45 -0.40 6.11 2.51
C VAL A 45 0.87 5.34 2.12
N GLU A 46 2.04 5.80 2.54
CA GLU A 46 3.33 5.15 2.25
C GLU A 46 3.41 3.75 2.89
N GLY A 47 3.00 3.65 4.16
CA GLY A 47 2.99 2.38 4.90
C GLY A 47 1.91 1.43 4.40
N ILE A 48 0.74 1.96 4.02
CA ILE A 48 -0.33 1.18 3.40
C ILE A 48 0.11 0.67 2.02
N PHE A 49 0.80 1.48 1.22
CA PHE A 49 1.34 1.07 -0.07
C PHE A 49 2.38 -0.04 0.07
N ALA A 50 3.33 0.09 1.01
CA ALA A 50 4.33 -0.94 1.28
C ALA A 50 3.68 -2.27 1.70
N LEU A 51 2.65 -2.21 2.55
CA LEU A 51 1.89 -3.40 2.95
C LEU A 51 1.12 -4.01 1.77
N ALA A 52 0.44 -3.18 0.98
CA ALA A 52 -0.27 -3.62 -0.22
C ALA A 52 0.66 -4.24 -1.26
N HIS A 53 1.90 -3.73 -1.37
CA HIS A 53 2.94 -4.34 -2.18
C HIS A 53 3.33 -5.73 -1.65
N LYS A 54 3.59 -5.86 -0.34
CA LYS A 54 3.99 -7.12 0.29
C LYS A 54 2.93 -8.23 0.13
N TYR A 55 1.66 -7.88 0.27
CA TYR A 55 0.54 -8.81 0.16
C TYR A 55 -0.08 -8.85 -1.26
N GLU A 56 0.59 -8.26 -2.25
CA GLU A 56 0.21 -8.28 -3.66
C GLU A 56 -1.23 -7.81 -3.95
N VAL A 57 -1.69 -6.81 -3.19
CA VAL A 57 -3.03 -6.21 -3.35
C VAL A 57 -2.98 -5.10 -4.40
N GLU A 58 -2.97 -5.47 -5.68
CA GLU A 58 -2.78 -4.52 -6.81
C GLU A 58 -3.77 -3.35 -6.81
N LYS A 59 -5.06 -3.61 -6.56
CA LYS A 59 -6.09 -2.55 -6.54
C LYS A 59 -5.83 -1.52 -5.44
N LEU A 60 -5.31 -1.96 -4.30
CA LEU A 60 -4.96 -1.08 -3.19
C LEU A 60 -3.69 -0.29 -3.52
N LYS A 61 -2.66 -0.94 -4.10
CA LYS A 61 -1.45 -0.25 -4.59
C LYS A 61 -1.83 0.88 -5.56
N TYR A 62 -2.65 0.58 -6.56
CA TYR A 62 -3.10 1.56 -7.54
C TYR A 62 -3.84 2.74 -6.90
N LYS A 63 -4.74 2.49 -5.93
CA LYS A 63 -5.40 3.56 -5.17
C LYS A 63 -4.41 4.43 -4.39
N CYS A 64 -3.44 3.82 -3.72
CA CYS A 64 -2.39 4.56 -3.02
C CYS A 64 -1.57 5.42 -3.99
N GLU A 65 -1.21 4.90 -5.16
CA GLU A 65 -0.50 5.65 -6.20
C GLU A 65 -1.29 6.86 -6.66
N LEU A 66 -2.60 6.70 -6.93
CA LEU A 66 -3.48 7.81 -7.30
C LEU A 66 -3.57 8.87 -6.20
N PHE A 67 -3.69 8.45 -4.94
CA PHE A 67 -3.75 9.37 -3.81
C PHE A 67 -2.45 10.17 -3.67
N MET A 68 -1.30 9.49 -3.67
CA MET A 68 0.01 10.14 -3.64
C MET A 68 0.20 11.09 -4.83
N ALA A 69 -0.23 10.68 -6.02
CA ALA A 69 -0.20 11.49 -7.24
C ALA A 69 -1.09 12.74 -7.17
N SER A 70 -2.23 12.67 -6.46
CA SER A 70 -3.14 13.81 -6.27
C SER A 70 -2.64 14.83 -5.25
N GLN A 71 -1.88 14.36 -4.26
CA GLN A 71 -1.32 15.20 -3.19
C GLN A 71 0.12 15.63 -3.47
N LEU A 72 0.63 15.38 -4.67
CA LEU A 72 2.02 15.64 -5.01
C LEU A 72 2.38 17.13 -4.83
N ASP A 73 3.42 17.40 -4.06
CA ASP A 73 3.95 18.72 -3.75
C ASP A 73 5.49 18.65 -3.70
N SER A 74 6.13 19.80 -3.85
CA SER A 74 7.58 20.01 -3.76
C SER A 74 8.23 19.36 -2.53
N THR A 75 7.49 19.26 -1.42
CA THR A 75 7.97 18.66 -0.16
C THR A 75 7.88 17.14 -0.11
N ASN A 76 6.92 16.54 -0.82
CA ASN A 76 6.66 15.10 -0.76
C ASN A 76 7.17 14.34 -2.00
N VAL A 77 7.58 15.04 -3.06
CA VAL A 77 8.08 14.43 -4.29
C VAL A 77 9.28 13.51 -4.05
N LEU A 78 10.18 13.90 -3.13
CA LEU A 78 11.35 13.08 -2.75
C LEU A 78 10.93 11.75 -2.12
N LYS A 79 9.91 11.78 -1.24
CA LYS A 79 9.37 10.56 -0.62
C LYS A 79 8.73 9.65 -1.66
N CYS A 80 7.96 10.23 -2.58
CA CYS A 80 7.33 9.48 -3.67
C CYS A 80 8.38 8.84 -4.59
N CYS A 81 9.48 9.53 -4.92
CA CYS A 81 10.59 8.98 -5.68
C CYS A 81 11.27 7.81 -4.97
N ASN A 82 11.44 7.89 -3.64
CA ASN A 82 11.96 6.77 -2.85
C ASN A 82 11.04 5.56 -2.92
N ILE A 83 9.72 5.75 -2.82
CA ILE A 83 8.73 4.67 -2.94
C ILE A 83 8.80 4.00 -4.32
N ILE A 84 8.84 4.80 -5.40
CA ILE A 84 8.98 4.28 -6.76
C ILE A 84 10.26 3.42 -6.88
N SER A 85 11.37 3.91 -6.34
CA SER A 85 12.66 3.24 -6.42
C SER A 85 12.71 1.93 -5.63
N LEU A 86 12.02 1.87 -4.47
CA LEU A 86 12.02 0.69 -3.59
C LEU A 86 11.03 -0.40 -4.01
N TYR A 87 9.85 -0.02 -4.48
CA TYR A 87 8.72 -0.93 -4.64
C TYR A 87 8.18 -1.00 -6.07
N GLY A 88 8.58 -0.07 -6.95
CA GLY A 88 7.98 0.08 -8.28
C GLY A 88 6.54 0.59 -8.22
N ALA A 89 6.32 1.83 -8.67
CA ALA A 89 5.02 2.49 -8.68
C ALA A 89 4.82 3.25 -10.01
N PRO A 90 4.42 2.55 -11.09
CA PRO A 90 4.47 3.09 -12.45
C PRO A 90 3.48 4.25 -12.67
N THR A 91 2.33 4.24 -12.00
CA THR A 91 1.32 5.31 -12.14
C THR A 91 1.82 6.58 -11.46
N LEU A 92 2.41 6.43 -10.27
CA LEU A 92 3.01 7.54 -9.53
C LEU A 92 4.22 8.11 -10.28
N GLU A 93 5.10 7.25 -10.82
CA GLU A 93 6.26 7.66 -11.59
C GLU A 93 5.87 8.49 -12.83
N LYS A 94 4.85 8.04 -13.56
CA LYS A 94 4.33 8.76 -14.72
C LYS A 94 3.81 10.15 -14.32
N ARG A 95 3.11 10.27 -13.19
CA ARG A 95 2.60 11.55 -12.69
C ARG A 95 3.74 12.51 -12.33
N ILE A 96 4.76 12.01 -11.65
CA ILE A 96 5.92 12.82 -11.25
C ILE A 96 6.63 13.35 -12.48
N LYS A 97 6.93 12.50 -13.47
CA LYS A 97 7.58 12.94 -14.72
C LYS A 97 6.77 14.03 -15.43
N ALA A 98 5.45 13.86 -15.52
CA ALA A 98 4.55 14.85 -16.11
C ALA A 98 4.42 16.16 -15.30
N ALA A 99 4.86 16.21 -14.05
CA ALA A 99 4.89 17.42 -13.23
C ALA A 99 6.19 18.22 -13.40
N PHE A 100 7.23 17.64 -14.01
CA PHE A 100 8.54 18.25 -14.23
C PHE A 100 8.86 18.52 -15.71
N GLU A 101 7.95 18.18 -16.63
CA GLU A 101 7.96 18.60 -18.05
C GLU A 101 7.17 19.90 -18.25
#